data_AF-A0ABD2MBA8-F1
#
_entry.id   AF-A0ABD2MBA8-F1
#
_cell.length_a   1.000
_cell.length_b   1.000
_cell.length_c   1.000
_cell.angle_alpha   90.00
_cell.angle_beta   90.00
_cell.angle_gamma   90.00
#
_symmetry.space_group_name_H-M   'P 1'
#
loop_
_entity.id
_entity.type
_entity.pdbx_description
1 polymer ?
#
loop_
_entity_poly.entity_id
_entity_poly.type
_entity_poly.pdbx_seq_one_letter_code
_entity_poly.pdbx_strand_id
1 'polypeptide(L)'
;MPKLLFFLNAFPPSPAQLYPDMTPDGLHNFEKRRKEFEVLAEIRLFQSAARSYTIQLDQAFCVWFHFLPALNEKEWSVLLRVSHSTNYHFYACSHI
;
A
#
# COMPACT_ATOMS: atom_id res chain seq x y z
N MET A 1 3.47 6.48 -2.35
CA MET A 1 2.40 5.70 -3.04
C MET A 1 1.19 5.53 -2.10
N PRO A 2 0.28 6.53 -2.03
CA PRO A 2 -0.87 6.48 -1.11
C PRO A 2 -1.93 5.44 -1.49
N LYS A 3 -1.86 4.89 -2.72
CA LYS A 3 -2.87 3.95 -3.21
C LYS A 3 -2.81 2.58 -2.54
N LEU A 4 -1.64 2.11 -2.06
CA LEU A 4 -1.52 0.78 -1.43
C LEU A 4 -2.22 0.71 -0.05
N LEU A 5 -2.21 1.80 0.71
CA LEU A 5 -2.98 1.91 1.96
C LEU A 5 -4.49 1.97 1.70
N PHE A 6 -4.93 2.52 0.57
CA PHE A 6 -6.33 2.42 0.14
C PHE A 6 -6.69 0.97 -0.21
N PHE A 7 -5.81 0.22 -0.86
CA PHE A 7 -6.04 -1.21 -1.17
C PHE A 7 -6.14 -2.11 0.07
N LEU A 8 -5.34 -1.88 1.10
CA LEU A 8 -5.45 -2.65 2.36
C LEU A 8 -6.73 -2.35 3.14
N ASN A 9 -7.28 -1.14 3.01
CA ASN A 9 -8.51 -0.71 3.71
C ASN A 9 -9.79 -0.87 2.86
N ALA A 10 -9.69 -0.92 1.53
CA ALA A 10 -10.82 -1.09 0.60
C ALA A 10 -11.18 -2.55 0.36
N PHE A 11 -10.31 -3.47 0.79
CA PHE A 11 -10.63 -4.88 0.78
C PHE A 11 -11.67 -5.14 1.88
N PRO A 12 -12.81 -5.80 1.58
CA PRO A 12 -13.79 -6.10 2.61
C PRO A 12 -13.07 -6.82 3.78
N PRO A 13 -13.42 -6.50 5.05
CA PRO A 13 -12.81 -7.15 6.20
C PRO A 13 -12.83 -8.65 5.97
N SER A 14 -11.68 -9.31 6.22
CA SER A 14 -11.52 -10.72 5.83
C SER A 14 -12.71 -11.53 6.37
N PRO A 15 -13.33 -12.41 5.56
CA PRO A 15 -14.50 -13.17 5.99
C PRO A 15 -14.25 -14.00 7.25
N ALA A 16 -12.97 -14.28 7.57
CA ALA A 16 -12.52 -14.86 8.83
C ALA A 16 -12.96 -14.10 10.08
N GLN A 17 -13.15 -12.77 10.00
CA GLN A 17 -13.60 -11.95 11.12
C GLN A 17 -15.12 -11.80 11.20
N LEU A 18 -15.85 -12.17 10.13
CA LEU A 18 -17.30 -11.94 10.02
C LEU A 18 -18.13 -13.23 10.04
N TYR A 19 -17.53 -14.38 9.73
CA TYR A 19 -18.22 -15.66 9.65
C TYR A 19 -17.43 -16.77 10.36
N PRO A 20 -18.08 -17.64 11.15
CA PRO A 20 -17.43 -18.81 11.73
C PRO A 20 -17.10 -19.86 10.67
N ASP A 21 -16.02 -20.62 10.88
CA ASP A 21 -15.59 -21.69 9.97
C ASP A 21 -16.60 -22.82 9.81
N MET A 22 -17.34 -23.08 10.88
CA MET A 22 -18.42 -24.07 10.93
C MET A 22 -19.77 -23.39 11.17
N THR A 23 -20.84 -23.99 10.65
CA THR A 23 -22.21 -23.65 11.01
C THR A 23 -22.50 -24.09 12.45
N PRO A 24 -23.61 -23.62 13.06
CA PRO A 24 -24.03 -24.08 14.38
C PRO A 24 -24.20 -25.60 14.48
N ASP A 25 -24.49 -26.26 13.35
CA ASP A 25 -24.66 -27.71 13.23
C ASP A 25 -23.32 -28.47 13.05
N GLY A 26 -22.18 -27.77 13.13
CA GLY A 26 -20.84 -28.36 12.98
C GLY A 26 -20.44 -28.68 11.53
N LEU A 27 -21.16 -28.16 10.54
CA LEU A 27 -20.86 -28.35 9.12
C LEU A 27 -19.97 -27.22 8.60
N HIS A 28 -19.17 -27.48 7.55
CA HIS A 28 -18.35 -26.44 6.94
C HIS A 28 -19.19 -25.28 6.40
N ASN A 29 -18.82 -24.06 6.76
CA ASN A 29 -19.51 -22.86 6.30
C ASN A 29 -19.12 -22.51 4.85
N PHE A 30 -19.88 -23.03 3.89
CA PHE A 30 -19.67 -22.75 2.47
C PHE A 30 -19.86 -21.27 2.10
N GLU A 31 -20.70 -20.53 2.84
CA GLU A 31 -20.90 -19.11 2.62
C GLU A 31 -19.62 -18.32 2.92
N LYS A 32 -18.95 -18.64 4.03
CA LYS A 32 -17.64 -18.09 4.36
C LYS A 32 -16.62 -18.40 3.27
N ARG A 33 -16.53 -19.67 2.85
CA ARG A 33 -15.59 -20.10 1.81
C ARG A 33 -15.82 -19.43 0.47
N ARG A 34 -17.08 -19.20 0.08
CA ARG A 34 -17.43 -18.47 -1.15
C ARG A 34 -16.91 -17.03 -1.10
N LYS A 35 -17.15 -16.32 0.01
CA LYS A 35 -16.68 -14.94 0.19
C LYS A 35 -15.15 -14.84 0.20
N GLU A 36 -14.47 -15.79 0.84
CA GLU A 36 -13.00 -15.86 0.80
C GLU A 36 -12.49 -16.11 -0.62
N PHE A 37 -13.21 -16.92 -1.40
CA PHE A 37 -12.84 -17.19 -2.79
C PHE A 37 -13.03 -15.97 -3.70
N GLU A 38 -14.12 -15.21 -3.56
CA GLU A 38 -14.35 -13.97 -4.31
C GLU A 38 -13.21 -12.96 -4.11
N VAL A 39 -12.83 -12.78 -2.85
CA VAL A 39 -11.66 -12.02 -2.40
C VAL A 39 -10.38 -12.46 -3.11
N LEU A 40 -10.09 -13.76 -3.12
CA LEU A 40 -8.89 -14.29 -3.76
C LEU A 40 -8.94 -14.11 -5.28
N ALA A 41 -10.10 -14.29 -5.90
CA ALA A 41 -10.29 -14.11 -7.33
C ALA A 41 -9.98 -12.66 -7.76
N GLU A 42 -10.43 -11.68 -6.98
CA GLU A 42 -10.15 -10.27 -7.22
C GLU A 42 -8.66 -9.94 -7.09
N ILE A 43 -7.99 -10.45 -6.05
CA ILE A 43 -6.54 -10.31 -5.90
C ILE A 43 -5.81 -10.92 -7.11
N ARG A 44 -6.23 -12.11 -7.57
CA ARG A 44 -5.63 -12.76 -8.75
C ARG A 44 -5.87 -11.97 -10.03
N LEU A 45 -7.05 -11.37 -10.20
CA LEU A 45 -7.35 -10.50 -11.33
C LEU A 45 -6.37 -9.33 -11.39
N PHE A 46 -6.17 -8.62 -10.27
CA PHE A 46 -5.23 -7.50 -10.22
C PHE A 46 -3.79 -7.92 -10.41
N GLN A 47 -3.37 -9.03 -9.83
CA GLN A 47 -2.03 -9.58 -10.08
C GLN A 47 -1.84 -9.92 -11.57
N SER A 48 -2.86 -10.48 -12.22
CA SER A 48 -2.83 -10.75 -13.66
C SER A 48 -2.74 -9.47 -14.48
N ALA A 49 -3.51 -8.44 -14.15
CA ALA A 49 -3.42 -7.13 -14.79
C ALA A 49 -2.06 -6.46 -14.53
N ALA A 50 -1.50 -6.63 -13.33
CA ALA A 50 -0.21 -6.03 -12.99
C ALA A 50 0.95 -6.67 -13.76
N ARG A 51 0.83 -7.93 -14.19
CA ARG A 51 1.86 -8.61 -14.99
C ARG A 51 2.11 -7.96 -16.36
N SER A 52 1.17 -7.19 -16.89
CA SER A 52 1.38 -6.49 -18.16
C SER A 52 2.16 -5.18 -18.00
N TYR A 53 2.40 -4.70 -16.78
CA TYR A 53 3.25 -3.52 -16.59
C TYR A 53 4.71 -3.88 -16.89
N THR A 54 5.29 -3.21 -17.88
CA THR A 54 6.73 -3.26 -18.15
C THR A 54 7.38 -2.01 -17.58
N ILE A 55 7.73 -2.05 -16.29
CA ILE A 55 8.44 -0.96 -15.62
C ILE A 55 9.93 -1.32 -15.62
N GLN A 56 10.73 -0.51 -16.31
CA GLN A 56 12.19 -0.66 -16.27
C GLN A 56 12.70 -0.18 -14.91
N LEU A 57 13.47 -1.03 -14.24
CA LEU A 57 14.13 -0.68 -12.99
C LEU A 57 15.41 0.11 -13.30
N ASP A 58 15.39 1.40 -13.00
CA ASP A 58 16.61 2.19 -12.95
C ASP A 58 17.31 1.95 -11.61
N GLN A 59 18.51 1.36 -11.67
CA GLN A 59 19.31 1.05 -10.50
C GLN A 59 19.72 2.31 -9.72
N ALA A 60 20.01 3.42 -10.42
CA ALA A 60 20.36 4.68 -9.77
C ALA A 60 19.18 5.22 -8.96
N PHE A 61 17.99 5.20 -9.57
CA PHE A 61 16.74 5.53 -8.89
C PHE A 61 16.47 4.62 -7.69
N CYS A 62 16.63 3.29 -7.82
CA CYS A 62 16.39 2.36 -6.71
C CYS A 62 17.30 2.63 -5.52
N VAL A 63 18.59 2.85 -5.76
CA VAL A 63 19.58 3.17 -4.73
C VAL A 63 19.21 4.49 -4.06
N TRP A 64 19.02 5.57 -4.84
CA TRP A 64 18.61 6.86 -4.31
C TRP A 64 17.34 6.76 -3.46
N PHE A 65 16.31 6.08 -3.97
CA PHE A 65 15.03 5.93 -3.30
C PHE A 65 15.16 5.16 -1.99
N HIS A 66 16.00 4.13 -1.93
CA HIS A 66 16.22 3.34 -0.71
C HIS A 66 16.87 4.16 0.42
N PHE A 67 17.68 5.17 0.08
CA PHE A 67 18.35 6.03 1.05
C PHE A 67 17.51 7.25 1.46
N LEU A 68 16.33 7.45 0.89
CA LEU A 68 15.44 8.53 1.33
C LEU A 68 14.92 8.23 2.75
N PRO A 69 15.03 9.20 3.68
CA PRO A 69 14.49 9.02 5.03
C PRO A 69 12.96 8.94 4.99
N ALA A 70 12.41 7.90 5.64
CA ALA A 70 10.97 7.80 5.87
C ALA A 70 10.57 8.75 7.01
N LEU A 71 10.22 9.98 6.65
CA LEU A 71 9.81 10.99 7.61
C LEU A 71 8.38 10.73 8.09
N ASN A 72 8.15 10.82 9.40
CA ASN A 72 6.81 10.82 9.97
C ASN A 72 6.21 12.24 9.90
N GLU A 73 4.91 12.35 10.21
CA GLU A 73 4.17 13.62 10.15
C GLU A 73 4.79 14.72 11.04
N LYS A 74 5.36 14.35 12.19
CA LYS A 74 6.01 15.29 13.11
C LYS A 74 7.32 15.81 12.53
N GLU A 75 8.17 14.93 12.01
CA GLU A 75 9.44 15.32 11.37
C GLU A 75 9.19 16.24 10.16
N TRP A 76 8.17 15.92 9.35
CA TRP A 76 7.76 16.77 8.23
C TRP A 76 7.28 18.16 8.69
N SER A 77 6.49 18.21 9.77
CA SER A 77 6.00 19.48 10.33
C SER A 77 7.12 20.38 10.85
N VAL A 78 8.19 19.78 11.38
CA VAL A 78 9.37 20.49 11.87
C VAL A 78 10.19 21.04 10.70
N LEU A 79 10.44 20.24 9.65
CA LEU A 79 11.19 20.68 8.48
C LEU A 79 10.49 21.84 7.73
N LEU A 80 9.16 21.76 7.56
CA LEU A 80 8.39 22.87 6.97
C LEU A 80 8.48 24.15 7.82
N ARG A 81 8.43 24.02 9.14
CA ARG A 81 8.54 25.16 10.06
C ARG A 81 9.93 25.80 10.01
N VAL A 82 10.99 25.00 9.89
CA VAL A 82 12.37 25.48 9.73
C VAL A 82 12.53 26.21 8.39
N SER A 83 12.00 25.66 7.30
CA SER A 83 12.05 26.29 5.96
C SER A 83 11.33 27.63 5.87
N HIS A 84 10.30 27.88 6.70
CA HIS A 84 9.61 29.17 6.77
C HIS A 84 10.39 30.22 7.59
N SER A 85 11.29 29.79 8.48
CA SER A 85 12.10 30.66 9.34
C SER A 85 13.45 31.01 8.70
N THR A 86 13.99 30.12 7.87
CA THR A 86 15.23 30.37 7.14
C THR A 86 14.96 30.44 5.64
N ASN A 87 15.09 31.63 5.07
CA ASN A 87 14.98 31.89 3.64
C ASN A 87 16.23 31.35 2.92
N TYR A 88 16.49 30.04 3.00
CA TYR A 88 17.53 29.38 2.22
C TYR A 88 16.90 28.63 1.08
N HIS A 89 17.19 29.15 -0.11
CA HIS A 89 17.06 28.50 -1.39
C HIS A 89 17.26 26.99 -1.29
N PHE A 90 16.28 26.29 -1.83
CA PHE A 90 16.24 24.88 -2.13
C PHE A 90 17.35 24.51 -3.15
N TYR A 91 18.62 24.62 -2.75
CA TYR A 91 19.77 24.13 -3.53
C TYR A 91 19.82 22.60 -3.43
N ALA A 92 18.89 21.89 -4.07
CA ALA A 92 18.99 20.44 -4.23
C ALA A 92 18.13 19.81 -5.33
N CYS A 93 17.40 20.56 -6.18
CA CYS A 93 16.50 19.92 -7.15
C CYS A 93 16.45 20.57 -8.54
N SER A 94 17.48 21.30 -8.96
CA SER A 94 17.53 21.90 -10.31
C SER A 94 18.61 21.33 -11.23
N HIS A 95 19.27 20.23 -10.88
CA HIS A 95 20.12 19.47 -11.81
C HIS A 95 19.83 17.99 -11.65
N ILE A 96 18.71 17.56 -12.27
CA ILE A 96 18.46 16.31 -13.01
C ILE A 96 17.02 16.39 -13.52
#